data_AF-A0A9R0QMC9-F1
#
_entry.id   AF-A0A9R0QMC9-F1
#
_cell.length_a   1.000
_cell.length_b   1.000
_cell.length_c   1.000
_cell.angle_alpha   90.00
_cell.angle_beta   90.00
_cell.angle_gamma   90.00
#
_symmetry.space_group_name_H-M   'P 1'
#
loop_
_entity.id
_entity.type
_entity.pdbx_description
1 polymer ?
#
loop_
_entity_poly.entity_id
_entity_poly.type
_entity_poly.pdbx_seq_one_letter_code
_entity_poly.pdbx_strand_id
1 'polypeptide(L)'
;MTAPGSPVSPGASKMSSVPWKRLELAALCAYAVVFYSAMIQRSLRLARDYTGKLYGLRAGSIPGRLNDSSDGQWRNFRGNLPVLTVVMAAFLIVANGLRYGCGLKGRGASLVWLILSLIYLCYLHGACVGFILVIAGINYAIVKLFARYKYCTGIIWSFNLAMLTLNRVYEGYSFSLFGQQLAFLDNYRGTFRWHICFNFVVLRMISFGCDYCWTLSSSHFDHKVLCTLIT
;
A
#
# COMPACT_ATOMS: atom_id res chain seq x y z
N MET A 1 -20.33 60.76 -40.58
CA MET A 1 -19.36 60.11 -41.47
C MET A 1 -18.54 59.13 -40.63
N THR A 2 -18.64 57.83 -40.98
CA THR A 2 -17.61 56.76 -40.85
C THR A 2 -16.83 56.61 -39.54
N ALA A 3 -16.66 55.45 -38.91
CA ALA A 3 -17.23 54.10 -38.90
C ALA A 3 -16.60 53.42 -37.65
N PRO A 4 -17.23 52.39 -37.06
CA PRO A 4 -16.72 51.70 -35.87
C PRO A 4 -15.83 50.51 -36.24
N GLY A 5 -14.85 50.18 -35.39
CA GLY A 5 -14.09 48.93 -35.45
C GLY A 5 -13.53 48.64 -34.06
N SER A 6 -13.64 47.46 -33.47
CA SER A 6 -14.22 46.17 -33.85
C SER A 6 -14.36 45.37 -32.54
N PRO A 7 -15.37 44.51 -32.35
CA PRO A 7 -15.45 43.65 -31.17
C PRO A 7 -14.48 42.49 -31.29
N VAL A 8 -13.58 42.33 -30.32
CA VAL A 8 -12.75 41.11 -30.20
C VAL A 8 -13.60 40.03 -29.53
N SER A 9 -14.00 39.02 -30.29
CA SER A 9 -14.47 37.71 -29.80
C SER A 9 -14.34 36.68 -30.94
N PRO A 10 -14.32 35.35 -30.71
CA PRO A 10 -14.32 34.59 -29.47
C PRO A 10 -13.33 33.40 -29.43
N GLY A 11 -13.12 32.82 -28.24
CA GLY A 11 -12.79 31.40 -27.97
C GLY A 11 -12.15 30.53 -29.06
N ALA A 12 -10.83 30.57 -29.21
CA ALA A 12 -10.05 29.57 -29.94
C ALA A 12 -9.04 28.89 -29.02
N SER A 13 -9.41 27.72 -28.46
CA SER A 13 -8.48 26.64 -28.00
C SER A 13 -9.15 25.57 -27.12
N LYS A 14 -10.46 25.61 -26.86
CA LYS A 14 -11.11 24.58 -26.01
C LYS A 14 -11.61 23.33 -26.74
N MET A 15 -11.54 23.25 -28.07
CA MET A 15 -12.32 22.26 -28.85
C MET A 15 -11.54 21.12 -29.52
N SER A 16 -10.22 21.02 -29.34
CA SER A 16 -9.40 19.92 -29.92
C SER A 16 -8.69 19.00 -28.90
N SER A 17 -8.78 19.29 -27.61
CA SER A 17 -8.04 18.53 -26.57
C SER A 17 -8.70 17.20 -26.18
N VAL A 18 -10.02 17.08 -26.36
CA VAL A 18 -10.79 15.87 -26.03
C VAL A 18 -10.48 14.68 -26.96
N PRO A 19 -10.44 14.82 -28.30
CA PRO A 19 -10.11 13.69 -29.19
C PRO A 19 -8.66 13.23 -29.02
N TRP A 20 -7.73 14.16 -28.75
CA TRP A 20 -6.32 13.82 -28.53
C TRP A 20 -6.12 13.01 -27.24
N LYS A 21 -6.76 13.41 -26.12
CA LYS A 21 -6.75 12.65 -24.87
C LYS A 21 -7.41 11.27 -24.99
N ARG A 22 -8.47 11.16 -25.80
CA ARG A 22 -9.12 9.86 -26.09
C ARG A 22 -8.21 8.93 -26.89
N LEU A 23 -7.46 9.49 -27.86
CA LEU A 23 -6.47 8.74 -28.62
C LEU A 23 -5.28 8.33 -27.76
N GLU A 24 -4.79 9.22 -26.90
CA GLU A 24 -3.73 8.91 -25.93
C GLU A 24 -4.15 7.78 -25.00
N LEU A 25 -5.36 7.85 -24.43
CA LEU A 25 -5.91 6.79 -23.58
C LEU A 25 -6.04 5.47 -24.36
N ALA A 26 -6.54 5.51 -25.60
CA ALA A 26 -6.65 4.33 -26.44
C ALA A 26 -5.27 3.72 -26.75
N ALA A 27 -4.26 4.54 -27.02
CA ALA A 27 -2.88 4.11 -27.23
C ALA A 27 -2.28 3.50 -25.95
N LEU A 28 -2.51 4.09 -24.78
CA LEU A 28 -2.07 3.54 -23.49
C LEU A 28 -2.76 2.21 -23.17
N CYS A 29 -4.06 2.10 -23.45
CA CYS A 29 -4.79 0.84 -23.31
C CYS A 29 -4.26 -0.23 -24.27
N ALA A 30 -4.04 0.11 -25.54
CA ALA A 30 -3.48 -0.81 -26.52
C ALA A 30 -2.06 -1.26 -26.12
N TYR A 31 -1.22 -0.32 -25.70
CA TYR A 31 0.10 -0.61 -25.14
C TYR A 31 0.01 -1.55 -23.94
N ALA A 32 -0.88 -1.28 -22.98
CA ALA A 32 -1.05 -2.14 -21.81
C ALA A 32 -1.47 -3.56 -22.22
N VAL A 33 -2.43 -3.71 -23.15
CA VAL A 33 -2.86 -5.03 -23.66
C VAL A 33 -1.70 -5.77 -24.33
N VAL A 34 -0.94 -5.11 -25.20
CA VAL A 34 0.24 -5.71 -25.87
C VAL A 34 1.31 -6.09 -24.84
N PHE A 35 1.60 -5.21 -23.89
CA PHE A 35 2.59 -5.45 -22.84
C PHE A 35 2.19 -6.64 -21.96
N TYR A 36 0.96 -6.66 -21.44
CA TYR A 36 0.48 -7.76 -20.59
C TYR A 36 0.36 -9.07 -21.36
N SER A 37 -0.11 -9.05 -22.60
CA SER A 37 -0.16 -10.26 -23.44
C SER A 37 1.25 -10.81 -23.72
N ALA A 38 2.22 -9.96 -24.05
CA ALA A 38 3.61 -10.36 -24.23
C ALA A 38 4.22 -10.93 -22.93
N MET A 39 3.94 -10.32 -21.79
CA MET A 39 4.35 -10.80 -20.46
C MET A 39 3.76 -12.16 -20.12
N ILE A 40 2.46 -12.36 -20.38
CA ILE A 40 1.78 -13.65 -20.15
C ILE A 40 2.36 -14.71 -21.08
N GLN A 41 2.49 -14.42 -22.37
CA GLN A 41 3.06 -15.35 -23.33
C GLN A 41 4.49 -15.75 -22.95
N ARG A 42 5.33 -14.79 -22.56
CA ARG A 42 6.71 -15.06 -22.13
C ARG A 42 6.71 -15.91 -20.87
N SER A 43 5.91 -15.55 -19.87
CA SER A 43 5.77 -16.35 -18.64
C SER A 43 5.32 -17.78 -18.92
N LEU A 44 4.34 -17.97 -19.82
CA LEU A 44 3.85 -19.30 -20.20
C LEU A 44 4.89 -20.11 -20.98
N ARG A 45 5.68 -19.47 -21.86
CA ARG A 45 6.81 -20.13 -22.54
C ARG A 45 7.85 -20.59 -21.53
N LEU A 46 8.31 -19.69 -20.64
CA LEU A 46 9.25 -20.06 -19.58
C LEU A 46 8.72 -21.18 -18.67
N ALA A 47 7.42 -21.17 -18.35
CA ALA A 47 6.81 -22.22 -17.54
C ALA A 47 6.77 -23.59 -18.24
N ARG A 48 6.61 -23.62 -19.57
CA ARG A 48 6.63 -24.87 -20.37
C ARG A 48 8.04 -25.40 -20.59
N ASP A 49 8.99 -24.51 -20.79
CA ASP A 49 10.38 -24.86 -21.09
C ASP A 49 11.18 -25.24 -19.83
N TYR A 50 10.61 -25.03 -18.64
CA TYR A 50 11.24 -25.37 -17.37
C TYR A 50 11.18 -26.88 -17.09
N THR A 51 12.34 -27.53 -17.03
CA THR A 51 12.50 -28.97 -16.78
C THR A 51 13.02 -29.31 -15.37
N GLY A 52 13.25 -28.31 -14.52
CA GLY A 52 13.77 -28.50 -13.17
C GLY A 52 12.73 -29.04 -12.17
N LYS A 53 13.21 -29.48 -11.00
CA LYS A 53 12.34 -29.88 -9.89
C LYS A 53 11.79 -28.64 -9.19
N LEU A 54 10.47 -28.44 -9.26
CA LEU A 54 9.78 -27.36 -8.54
C LEU A 54 9.60 -27.74 -7.06
N TYR A 55 10.19 -26.94 -6.17
CA TYR A 55 10.02 -27.09 -4.73
C TYR A 55 8.83 -26.27 -4.22
N GLY A 56 8.20 -26.73 -3.13
CA GLY A 56 7.10 -25.99 -2.50
C GLY A 56 5.74 -26.17 -3.16
N LEU A 57 5.63 -27.00 -4.19
CA LEU A 57 4.36 -27.41 -4.77
C LEU A 57 3.58 -28.31 -3.80
N ARG A 58 2.31 -28.00 -3.59
CA ARG A 58 1.39 -28.81 -2.75
C ARG A 58 0.06 -28.99 -3.47
N ALA A 59 -0.66 -30.06 -3.16
CA ALA A 59 -2.02 -30.25 -3.66
C ALA A 59 -2.90 -29.07 -3.22
N GLY A 60 -3.60 -28.45 -4.17
CA GLY A 60 -4.52 -27.35 -3.92
C GLY A 60 -5.98 -27.82 -3.87
N SER A 61 -6.90 -26.86 -3.80
CA SER A 61 -8.35 -27.12 -3.84
C SER A 61 -8.85 -27.63 -5.20
N ILE A 62 -8.06 -27.48 -6.27
CA ILE A 62 -8.39 -27.96 -7.61
C ILE A 62 -7.78 -29.36 -7.78
N PRO A 63 -8.59 -30.40 -8.01
CA PRO A 63 -8.10 -31.76 -8.23
C PRO A 63 -7.09 -31.81 -9.39
N GLY A 64 -6.00 -32.55 -9.19
CA GLY A 64 -4.95 -32.71 -10.20
C GLY A 64 -4.07 -31.49 -10.46
N ARG A 65 -4.32 -30.34 -9.81
CA ARG A 65 -3.48 -29.14 -9.93
C ARG A 65 -2.67 -28.91 -8.65
N LEU A 66 -1.35 -28.96 -8.80
CA LEU A 66 -0.43 -28.53 -7.76
C LEU A 66 -0.41 -27.00 -7.69
N ASN A 67 -0.33 -26.47 -6.48
CA ASN A 67 -0.29 -25.05 -6.21
C ASN A 67 1.05 -24.67 -5.56
N ASP A 68 1.56 -23.50 -5.90
CA ASP A 68 2.79 -22.99 -5.29
C ASP A 68 2.52 -22.52 -3.85
N SER A 69 3.25 -23.11 -2.91
CA SER A 69 3.21 -22.84 -1.49
C SER A 69 4.60 -22.55 -0.92
N SER A 70 5.57 -22.19 -1.76
CA SER A 70 6.90 -21.74 -1.36
C SER A 70 6.85 -20.43 -0.56
N ASP A 71 6.05 -19.47 -1.03
CA ASP A 71 5.91 -18.16 -0.39
C ASP A 71 5.08 -18.24 0.91
N GLY A 72 5.68 -17.81 2.02
CA GLY A 72 5.07 -17.86 3.35
C GLY A 72 3.91 -16.89 3.52
N GLN A 73 3.92 -15.74 2.86
CA GLN A 73 2.87 -14.72 2.94
C GLN A 73 1.61 -15.20 2.21
N TRP A 74 1.78 -15.66 0.97
CA TRP A 74 0.72 -16.22 0.15
C TRP A 74 0.13 -17.50 0.75
N ARG A 75 0.99 -18.40 1.27
CA ARG A 75 0.53 -19.63 1.93
C ARG A 75 -0.32 -19.32 3.17
N ASN A 76 0.13 -18.39 4.02
CA ASN A 76 -0.62 -17.99 5.22
C ASN A 76 -1.94 -17.31 4.87
N PHE A 77 -1.94 -16.35 3.94
CA PHE A 77 -3.17 -15.70 3.50
C PHE A 77 -4.18 -16.73 2.99
N ARG A 78 -3.77 -17.58 2.05
CA ARG A 78 -4.65 -18.56 1.41
C ARG A 78 -5.18 -19.62 2.38
N GLY A 79 -4.31 -20.12 3.27
CA GLY A 79 -4.70 -21.09 4.30
C GLY A 79 -5.71 -20.54 5.31
N ASN A 80 -5.66 -19.22 5.56
CA ASN A 80 -6.55 -18.55 6.51
C ASN A 80 -7.73 -17.84 5.82
N LEU A 81 -7.91 -17.96 4.50
CA LEU A 81 -9.01 -17.33 3.76
C LEU A 81 -10.40 -17.64 4.35
N PRO A 82 -10.74 -18.90 4.70
CA PRO A 82 -12.05 -19.20 5.28
C PRO A 82 -12.26 -18.49 6.63
N VAL A 83 -11.27 -18.57 7.53
CA VAL A 83 -11.31 -17.91 8.84
C VAL A 83 -11.44 -16.39 8.68
N LEU A 84 -10.64 -15.80 7.79
CA LEU A 84 -10.68 -14.37 7.51
C LEU A 84 -12.04 -13.95 6.93
N THR A 85 -12.66 -14.79 6.11
CA THR A 85 -14.00 -14.54 5.56
C THR A 85 -15.05 -14.51 6.67
N VAL A 86 -15.01 -15.47 7.59
CA VAL A 86 -15.91 -15.50 8.76
C VAL A 86 -15.70 -14.28 9.65
N VAL A 87 -14.44 -13.93 9.96
CA VAL A 87 -14.11 -12.75 10.77
C VAL A 87 -14.58 -11.46 10.08
N MET A 88 -14.41 -11.33 8.76
CA MET A 88 -14.86 -10.16 8.01
C MET A 88 -16.39 -10.06 7.98
N ALA A 89 -17.10 -11.18 7.82
CA ALA A 89 -18.55 -11.22 7.88
C ALA A 89 -19.06 -10.83 9.28
N ALA A 90 -18.45 -11.36 10.34
CA ALA A 90 -18.77 -10.99 11.72
C ALA A 90 -18.50 -9.50 11.97
N PHE A 91 -17.36 -8.98 11.52
CA PHE A 91 -17.02 -7.56 11.60
C PHE A 91 -18.08 -6.70 10.90
N LEU A 92 -18.53 -7.08 9.71
CA LEU A 92 -19.55 -6.34 8.96
C LEU A 92 -20.90 -6.33 9.70
N ILE A 93 -21.31 -7.46 10.27
CA ILE A 93 -22.54 -7.57 11.07
C ILE A 93 -22.45 -6.65 12.29
N VAL A 94 -21.34 -6.69 13.04
CA VAL A 94 -21.12 -5.83 14.20
C VAL A 94 -21.08 -4.36 13.79
N ALA A 95 -20.41 -4.02 12.68
CA ALA A 95 -20.33 -2.65 12.18
C ALA A 95 -21.68 -2.08 11.78
N ASN A 96 -22.47 -2.85 11.04
CA ASN A 96 -23.80 -2.42 10.64
C ASN A 96 -24.75 -2.38 11.84
N GLY A 97 -24.65 -3.34 12.76
CA GLY A 97 -25.43 -3.37 14.00
C GLY A 97 -25.14 -2.16 14.89
N LEU A 98 -23.86 -1.81 15.10
CA LEU A 98 -23.46 -0.66 15.89
C LEU A 98 -23.86 0.67 15.23
N ARG A 99 -23.76 0.74 13.90
CA ARG A 99 -24.15 1.92 13.13
C ARG A 99 -25.66 2.15 13.15
N TYR A 100 -26.46 1.09 13.02
CA TYR A 100 -27.92 1.19 12.99
C TYR A 100 -28.54 1.27 14.40
N GLY A 101 -28.03 0.47 15.34
CA GLY A 101 -28.58 0.37 16.70
C GLY A 101 -28.09 1.44 17.67
N CYS A 102 -26.82 1.82 17.63
CA CYS A 102 -26.25 2.80 18.58
C CYS A 102 -26.02 4.19 17.97
N GLY A 103 -26.31 4.37 16.67
CA GLY A 103 -26.15 5.66 15.98
C GLY A 103 -24.72 6.21 15.98
N LEU A 104 -23.70 5.36 16.21
CA LEU A 104 -22.31 5.80 16.25
C LEU A 104 -21.88 6.37 14.89
N LYS A 105 -21.64 7.69 14.85
CA LYS A 105 -21.20 8.40 13.65
C LYS A 105 -19.97 9.28 13.95
N GLY A 106 -19.18 9.54 12.93
CA GLY A 106 -18.02 10.43 13.03
C GLY A 106 -16.89 9.86 13.90
N ARG A 107 -16.36 10.69 14.82
CA ARG A 107 -15.17 10.36 15.62
C ARG A 107 -15.37 9.15 16.53
N GLY A 108 -16.55 9.00 17.14
CA GLY A 108 -16.84 7.88 18.05
C GLY A 108 -16.74 6.53 17.36
N ALA A 109 -17.31 6.40 16.15
CA ALA A 109 -17.18 5.19 15.35
C ALA A 109 -15.72 4.90 14.99
N SER A 110 -14.96 5.92 14.58
CA SER A 110 -13.53 5.76 14.24
C SER A 110 -12.70 5.27 15.43
N LEU A 111 -12.97 5.75 16.65
CA LEU A 111 -12.28 5.30 17.86
C LEU A 111 -12.60 3.85 18.17
N VAL A 112 -13.87 3.44 18.06
CA VAL A 112 -14.26 2.03 18.24
C VAL A 112 -13.53 1.13 17.23
N TRP A 113 -13.49 1.52 15.96
CA TRP A 113 -12.78 0.77 14.94
C TRP A 113 -11.28 0.69 15.20
N LEU A 114 -10.68 1.79 15.66
CA LEU A 114 -9.27 1.84 16.02
C LEU A 114 -8.97 0.88 17.19
N ILE A 115 -9.78 0.93 18.25
CA ILE A 115 -9.62 0.03 19.41
C ILE A 115 -9.78 -1.44 18.99
N LEU A 116 -10.83 -1.76 18.23
CA LEU A 116 -11.05 -3.12 17.75
C LEU A 116 -9.89 -3.60 16.87
N SER A 117 -9.39 -2.74 15.98
CA SER A 117 -8.24 -3.07 15.13
C SER A 117 -6.97 -3.28 15.94
N LEU A 118 -6.74 -2.48 16.99
CA LEU A 118 -5.59 -2.61 17.86
C LEU A 118 -5.66 -3.91 18.68
N ILE A 119 -6.84 -4.26 19.21
CA ILE A 119 -7.07 -5.54 19.89
C ILE A 119 -6.76 -6.70 18.94
N TYR A 120 -7.29 -6.65 17.71
CA TYR A 120 -7.03 -7.69 16.72
C TYR A 120 -5.55 -7.79 16.33
N LEU A 121 -4.87 -6.65 16.20
CA LEU A 121 -3.44 -6.60 15.91
C LEU A 121 -2.61 -7.21 17.05
N CYS A 122 -2.94 -6.87 18.30
CA CYS A 122 -2.33 -7.45 19.50
C CYS A 122 -2.60 -8.95 19.62
N TYR A 123 -3.80 -9.41 19.26
CA TYR A 123 -4.11 -10.85 19.23
C TYR A 123 -3.24 -11.61 18.22
N LEU A 124 -3.07 -11.07 17.00
CA LEU A 124 -2.31 -11.74 15.95
C LEU A 124 -0.80 -11.72 16.17
N HIS A 125 -0.25 -10.63 16.69
CA HIS A 125 1.21 -10.42 16.75
C HIS A 125 1.77 -10.34 18.17
N GLY A 126 0.92 -10.29 19.20
CA GLY A 126 1.33 -10.25 20.60
C GLY A 126 2.20 -9.04 20.91
N ALA A 127 3.31 -9.25 21.61
CA ALA A 127 4.25 -8.19 21.96
C ALA A 127 4.90 -7.52 20.73
N CYS A 128 5.03 -8.24 19.60
CA CYS A 128 5.69 -7.73 18.40
C CYS A 128 4.96 -6.55 17.73
N VAL A 129 3.71 -6.26 18.11
CA VAL A 129 3.01 -5.05 17.68
C VAL A 129 3.82 -3.79 17.99
N GLY A 130 4.57 -3.79 19.10
CA GLY A 130 5.48 -2.70 19.44
C GLY A 130 6.45 -2.37 18.31
N PHE A 131 7.09 -3.37 17.71
CA PHE A 131 8.01 -3.15 16.58
C PHE A 131 7.28 -2.54 15.36
N ILE A 132 6.10 -3.06 15.02
CA ILE A 132 5.31 -2.56 13.89
C ILE A 132 4.99 -1.07 14.10
N LEU A 133 4.49 -0.71 15.28
CA LEU A 133 4.12 0.67 15.62
C LEU A 133 5.34 1.60 15.68
N VAL A 134 6.46 1.14 16.23
CA VAL A 134 7.70 1.92 16.29
C VAL A 134 8.23 2.19 14.87
N ILE A 135 8.31 1.17 14.02
CA ILE A 135 8.80 1.35 12.64
C ILE A 135 7.85 2.26 11.85
N ALA A 136 6.54 2.07 11.98
CA ALA A 136 5.54 2.93 11.35
C ALA A 136 5.61 4.38 11.87
N GLY A 137 5.84 4.56 13.17
CA GLY A 137 6.00 5.87 13.79
C GLY A 137 7.26 6.59 13.32
N ILE A 138 8.40 5.88 13.24
CA ILE A 138 9.64 6.42 12.68
C ILE A 138 9.44 6.78 11.20
N ASN A 139 8.78 5.91 10.42
CA ASN A 139 8.47 6.22 9.02
C ASN A 139 7.62 7.49 8.89
N TYR A 140 6.56 7.60 9.69
CA TYR A 140 5.70 8.78 9.73
C TYR A 140 6.50 10.05 10.10
N ALA A 141 7.37 9.97 11.11
CA ALA A 141 8.23 11.08 11.50
C ALA A 141 9.18 11.49 10.36
N ILE A 142 9.82 10.52 9.69
CA ILE A 142 10.68 10.77 8.53
C ILE A 142 9.90 11.49 7.43
N VAL A 143 8.73 10.98 7.06
CA VAL A 143 7.88 11.63 6.04
C VAL A 143 7.57 13.06 6.46
N LYS A 144 7.10 13.30 7.68
CA LYS A 144 6.69 14.64 8.14
C LYS A 144 7.86 15.63 8.24
N LEU A 145 9.03 15.18 8.66
CA LEU A 145 10.22 16.03 8.80
C LEU A 145 10.89 16.30 7.44
N PHE A 146 10.98 15.29 6.58
CA PHE A 146 11.73 15.37 5.34
C PHE A 146 10.88 15.68 4.09
N ALA A 147 9.56 15.83 4.23
CA ALA A 147 8.63 16.14 3.12
C ALA A 147 8.98 17.37 2.29
N ARG A 148 9.62 18.36 2.92
CA ARG A 148 9.96 19.64 2.29
C ARG A 148 11.22 19.59 1.43
N TYR A 149 12.00 18.52 1.54
CA TYR A 149 13.26 18.39 0.80
C TYR A 149 13.04 17.76 -0.57
N LYS A 150 13.82 18.20 -1.56
CA LYS A 150 13.78 17.70 -2.95
C LYS A 150 14.01 16.19 -3.06
N TYR A 151 14.74 15.60 -2.12
CA TYR A 151 15.06 14.17 -2.07
C TYR A 151 14.14 13.35 -1.14
N CYS A 152 12.98 13.89 -0.75
CA CYS A 152 11.99 13.25 0.12
C CYS A 152 11.70 11.79 -0.26
N THR A 153 11.35 11.55 -1.53
CA THR A 153 11.02 10.22 -2.03
C THR A 153 12.20 9.25 -1.88
N GLY A 154 13.42 9.68 -2.18
CA GLY A 154 14.62 8.84 -2.03
C GLY A 154 14.88 8.42 -0.59
N ILE A 155 14.72 9.34 0.37
CA ILE A 155 14.89 9.07 1.81
C ILE A 155 13.83 8.09 2.31
N ILE A 156 12.57 8.26 1.89
CA ILE A 156 11.48 7.35 2.27
C ILE A 156 11.73 5.96 1.71
N TRP A 157 12.13 5.85 0.45
CA TRP A 157 12.45 4.58 -0.19
C TRP A 157 13.64 3.88 0.47
N SER A 158 14.72 4.61 0.75
CA SER A 158 15.91 4.03 1.37
C SER A 158 15.62 3.48 2.77
N PHE A 159 14.89 4.23 3.60
CA PHE A 159 14.47 3.76 4.92
C PHE A 159 13.60 2.50 4.82
N ASN A 160 12.58 2.51 3.96
CA ASN A 160 11.67 1.37 3.80
C ASN A 160 12.39 0.12 3.27
N LEU A 161 13.31 0.28 2.31
CA LEU A 161 14.10 -0.83 1.77
C LEU A 161 15.09 -1.38 2.81
N ALA A 162 15.71 -0.50 3.61
CA ALA A 162 16.55 -0.90 4.73
C ALA A 162 15.75 -1.70 5.75
N MET A 163 14.55 -1.24 6.13
CA MET A 163 13.68 -1.97 7.06
C MET A 163 13.23 -3.32 6.52
N LEU A 164 12.90 -3.43 5.23
CA LEU A 164 12.61 -4.74 4.60
C LEU A 164 13.80 -5.69 4.70
N THR A 165 14.99 -5.19 4.41
CA THR A 165 16.23 -5.98 4.44
C THR A 165 16.54 -6.44 5.86
N LEU A 166 16.48 -5.53 6.85
CA LEU A 166 16.71 -5.87 8.25
C LEU A 166 15.68 -6.89 8.75
N ASN A 167 14.40 -6.70 8.45
CA ASN A 167 13.36 -7.64 8.84
C ASN A 167 13.59 -9.05 8.28
N ARG A 168 14.10 -9.15 7.05
CA ARG A 168 14.46 -10.42 6.42
C ARG A 168 15.71 -11.04 7.04
N VAL A 169 16.78 -10.26 7.24
CA VAL A 169 18.06 -10.75 7.79
C VAL A 169 17.89 -11.26 9.22
N TYR A 170 17.12 -10.55 10.04
CA TYR A 170 16.87 -10.92 11.43
C TYR A 170 15.69 -11.89 11.59
N GLU A 171 15.02 -12.31 10.49
CA GLU A 171 13.85 -13.19 10.52
C GLU A 171 12.76 -12.73 11.52
N GLY A 172 12.65 -11.40 11.68
CA GLY A 172 11.91 -10.71 12.74
C GLY A 172 12.73 -10.51 14.03
N TYR A 173 12.76 -9.26 14.51
CA TYR A 173 13.49 -8.88 15.72
C TYR A 173 13.09 -9.69 16.96
N SER A 174 14.09 -10.00 17.80
CA SER A 174 13.87 -10.48 19.17
C SER A 174 14.01 -9.42 20.21
N PHE A 175 13.21 -9.55 21.26
CA PHE A 175 13.28 -8.67 22.41
C PHE A 175 14.58 -8.88 23.19
N SER A 176 15.10 -10.12 23.19
CA SER A 176 16.41 -10.46 23.74
C SER A 176 17.58 -9.66 23.14
N LEU A 177 17.50 -9.23 21.87
CA LEU A 177 18.54 -8.42 21.24
C LEU A 177 18.64 -7.01 21.85
N PHE A 178 17.55 -6.50 22.43
CA PHE A 178 17.50 -5.16 23.02
C PHE A 178 17.78 -5.16 24.52
N GLY A 179 17.79 -6.34 25.16
CA GLY A 179 18.18 -6.48 26.55
C GLY A 179 17.54 -7.70 27.23
N GLN A 180 18.25 -8.24 28.21
CA GLN A 180 17.80 -9.41 28.98
C GLN A 180 16.45 -9.19 29.66
N GLN A 181 16.14 -7.94 30.04
CA GLN A 181 14.90 -7.59 30.74
C GLN A 181 13.65 -7.67 29.86
N LEU A 182 13.83 -7.56 28.54
CA LEU A 182 12.73 -7.67 27.57
C LEU A 182 12.59 -9.10 27.03
N ALA A 183 13.53 -9.99 27.33
CA ALA A 183 13.53 -11.37 26.83
C ALA A 183 12.27 -12.15 27.20
N PHE A 184 11.59 -11.82 28.31
CA PHE A 184 10.32 -12.47 28.65
C PHE A 184 9.22 -12.23 27.60
N LEU A 185 9.27 -11.11 26.88
CA LEU A 185 8.31 -10.76 25.82
C LEU A 185 8.48 -11.64 24.57
N ASP A 186 9.62 -12.29 24.39
CA ASP A 186 9.81 -13.25 23.29
C ASP A 186 8.90 -14.47 23.44
N ASN A 187 8.42 -14.79 24.65
CA ASN A 187 7.42 -15.84 24.87
C ASN A 187 6.01 -15.44 24.40
N TYR A 188 5.75 -14.15 24.20
CA TYR A 188 4.46 -13.60 23.78
C TYR A 188 4.47 -13.13 22.33
N ARG A 189 5.21 -13.86 21.47
CA ARG A 189 5.14 -13.69 20.02
C ARG A 189 3.82 -14.27 19.55
N GLY A 190 2.94 -13.42 19.00
CA GLY A 190 1.60 -13.83 18.58
C GLY A 190 1.61 -14.93 17.51
N THR A 191 0.40 -15.33 17.10
CA THR A 191 0.16 -16.46 16.19
C THR A 191 0.82 -16.30 14.82
N PHE A 192 0.98 -15.07 14.33
CA PHE A 192 1.58 -14.77 13.04
C PHE A 192 2.94 -14.08 13.15
N ARG A 193 3.89 -14.54 12.33
CA ARG A 193 5.18 -13.87 12.12
C ARG A 193 4.95 -12.50 11.49
N TRP A 194 5.08 -11.46 12.31
CA TRP A 194 4.76 -10.08 11.94
C TRP A 194 5.53 -9.59 10.71
N HIS A 195 6.81 -9.96 10.59
CA HIS A 195 7.69 -9.50 9.51
C HIS A 195 7.27 -9.98 8.11
N ILE A 196 6.57 -11.12 8.01
CA ILE A 196 6.04 -11.64 6.74
C ILE A 196 4.93 -10.71 6.22
N CYS A 197 4.01 -10.33 7.09
CA CYS A 197 2.90 -9.43 6.74
C CYS A 197 3.38 -7.97 6.59
N PHE A 198 4.48 -7.61 7.25
CA PHE A 198 5.04 -6.26 7.25
C PHE A 198 5.43 -5.76 5.85
N ASN A 199 5.71 -6.66 4.90
CA ASN A 199 5.92 -6.29 3.49
C ASN A 199 4.77 -5.42 2.93
N PHE A 200 3.51 -5.74 3.27
CA PHE A 200 2.36 -4.94 2.85
C PHE A 200 2.25 -3.61 3.60
N VAL A 201 2.77 -3.52 4.82
CA VAL A 201 2.82 -2.28 5.60
C VAL A 201 3.85 -1.34 5.00
N VAL A 202 5.01 -1.85 4.59
CA VAL A 202 6.04 -1.07 3.89
C VAL A 202 5.51 -0.43 2.62
N LEU A 203 4.78 -1.19 1.80
CA LEU A 203 4.17 -0.63 0.60
C LEU A 203 3.19 0.51 0.92
N ARG A 204 2.41 0.38 2.00
CA ARG A 204 1.51 1.45 2.46
C ARG A 204 2.27 2.67 2.98
N MET A 205 3.36 2.47 3.70
CA MET A 205 4.23 3.54 4.18
C MET A 205 4.89 4.31 3.02
N ILE A 206 5.42 3.61 2.02
CA ILE A 206 5.95 4.22 0.79
C ILE A 206 4.86 5.00 0.07
N SER A 207 3.67 4.42 -0.11
CA SER A 207 2.55 5.09 -0.76
C SER A 207 2.15 6.37 -0.03
N PHE A 208 2.00 6.31 1.29
CA PHE A 208 1.71 7.48 2.12
C PHE A 208 2.80 8.55 1.99
N GLY A 209 4.07 8.14 2.06
CA GLY A 209 5.20 9.05 1.93
C GLY A 209 5.23 9.76 0.58
N CYS A 210 5.06 9.02 -0.52
CA CYS A 210 5.06 9.59 -1.87
C CYS A 210 3.89 10.57 -2.07
N ASP A 211 2.69 10.18 -1.64
CA ASP A 211 1.50 11.03 -1.72
C ASP A 211 1.69 12.32 -0.91
N TYR A 212 2.26 12.20 0.30
CA TYR A 212 2.56 13.36 1.13
C TYR A 212 3.61 14.29 0.51
N CYS A 213 4.72 13.78 -0.04
CA CYS A 213 5.70 14.64 -0.74
C CYS A 213 5.04 15.35 -1.95
N TRP A 214 4.17 14.64 -2.70
CA TRP A 214 3.51 15.19 -3.89
C TRP A 214 2.57 16.36 -3.56
N THR A 215 1.76 16.21 -2.51
CA THR A 215 0.86 17.31 -2.06
C THR A 215 1.63 18.59 -1.74
N LEU A 216 2.77 18.49 -1.05
CA LEU A 216 3.61 19.66 -0.75
C LEU A 216 4.25 20.26 -2.00
N SER A 217 4.72 19.43 -2.93
CA SER A 217 5.35 19.91 -4.18
C SER A 217 4.36 20.70 -5.03
N SER A 218 3.11 20.24 -5.14
CA SER A 218 2.06 20.94 -5.88
C SER A 218 1.75 22.31 -5.28
N SER A 219 1.61 22.41 -3.95
CA SER A 219 1.35 23.68 -3.28
C SER A 219 2.48 24.71 -3.45
N HIS A 220 3.73 24.25 -3.48
CA HIS A 220 4.89 25.12 -3.73
C HIS A 220 4.92 25.67 -5.16
N PHE A 221 4.46 24.87 -6.12
CA PHE A 221 4.35 25.29 -7.52
C PHE A 221 3.27 26.37 -7.68
N ASP A 222 2.09 26.18 -7.10
CA ASP A 222 0.98 27.14 -7.16
C ASP A 222 1.37 28.50 -6.56
N HIS A 223 2.07 28.52 -5.42
CA HIS A 223 2.55 29.76 -4.80
C HIS A 223 3.58 30.50 -5.67
N LYS A 224 4.50 29.77 -6.32
CA LYS A 224 5.48 30.40 -7.21
C LYS A 224 4.82 31.03 -8.43
N VAL A 225 3.90 30.30 -9.07
CA VAL A 225 3.15 30.80 -10.23
C VAL A 225 2.34 32.05 -9.86
N LEU A 226 1.70 32.07 -8.70
CA LEU A 226 0.96 33.23 -8.21
C LEU A 226 1.85 34.45 -7.98
N CYS A 227 3.02 34.29 -7.33
CA CYS A 227 3.97 35.39 -7.15
C CYS A 227 4.53 35.91 -8.49
N THR A 228 4.82 35.03 -9.45
CA THR A 228 5.31 35.44 -10.78
C THR A 228 4.24 36.14 -11.62
N LEU A 229 2.95 35.84 -11.41
CA LEU A 229 1.85 36.52 -12.11
C LEU A 229 1.50 37.90 -11.52
N ILE A 230 1.89 38.18 -10.27
CA ILE A 230 1.58 39.43 -9.56
C ILE A 230 2.71 40.46 -9.68
N THR A 231 3.90 40.06 -10.15
CA THR A 231 5.07 40.94 -10.35
C THR A 231 5.20 41.32 -11.82
#